data_AF-A0A7C4B734-F1
#
_entry.id   AF-A0A7C4B734-F1
#
_cell.length_a   1.000
_cell.length_b   1.000
_cell.length_c   1.000
_cell.angle_alpha   90.00
_cell.angle_beta   90.00
_cell.angle_gamma   90.00
#
_symmetry.space_group_name_H-M   'P 1'
#
loop_
_entity.id
_entity.type
_entity.pdbx_description
1 polymer ?
#
loop_
_entity_poly.entity_id
_entity_poly.type
_entity_poly.pdbx_seq_one_letter_code
_entity_poly.pdbx_strand_id
1 'polypeptide(L)'
;MAFSYISRIKLTIIAGNLARIISTLLLMYTLYVTIRYLFESIGEGRTLPKDFFLGLMPYIANAFIAIVLIYLSDKLYDVTKSMEGRIIDQMVGFIKMYGSIPLPIIVEKFDFKSEKEAEKFLAEIVSKKADVKFKIDTHTRCVELSGDVRVPKLSGERERVSEYIAKLEELYKAGEISEEVYLKLKSEYESKLK
;
A
#
# COMPACT_ATOMS: atom_id res chain seq x y z
N MET A 1 -3.26 -8.83 23.92
CA MET A 1 -2.31 -8.94 22.78
C MET A 1 -2.65 -7.87 21.76
N ALA A 2 -1.80 -6.85 21.59
CA ALA A 2 -1.97 -5.87 20.53
C ALA A 2 -1.51 -6.47 19.19
N PHE A 3 -2.35 -6.40 18.16
CA PHE A 3 -1.92 -6.73 16.80
C PHE A 3 -1.04 -5.57 16.28
N SER A 4 0.16 -5.90 15.79
CA SER A 4 1.03 -4.96 15.05
C SER A 4 0.23 -4.29 13.93
N TYR A 5 0.56 -3.04 13.63
CA TYR A 5 -0.12 -2.27 12.58
C TYR A 5 -0.12 -3.01 11.23
N ILE A 6 0.99 -3.67 10.89
CA ILE A 6 1.15 -4.47 9.67
C ILE A 6 0.30 -5.75 9.70
N SER A 7 0.22 -6.42 10.86
CA SER A 7 -0.69 -7.57 11.03
C SER A 7 -2.15 -7.16 10.81
N ARG A 8 -2.56 -5.96 11.22
CA ARG A 8 -3.93 -5.46 10.99
C ARG A 8 -4.20 -5.23 9.51
N ILE A 9 -3.27 -4.58 8.80
CA ILE A 9 -3.35 -4.36 7.35
C ILE A 9 -3.52 -5.68 6.61
N LYS A 10 -2.67 -6.68 6.91
CA LYS A 10 -2.78 -8.01 6.30
C LYS A 10 -4.12 -8.69 6.59
N LEU A 11 -4.61 -8.58 7.83
CA LEU A 11 -5.90 -9.13 8.22
C LEU A 11 -7.06 -8.46 7.46
N THR A 12 -7.01 -7.13 7.28
CA THR A 12 -8.00 -6.37 6.51
C THR A 12 -8.00 -6.78 5.03
N ILE A 13 -6.83 -7.02 4.43
CA ILE A 13 -6.74 -7.52 3.04
C ILE A 13 -7.39 -8.91 2.93
N ILE A 14 -7.07 -9.82 3.84
CA ILE A 14 -7.63 -11.18 3.84
C ILE A 14 -9.15 -11.14 4.03
N ALA A 15 -9.63 -10.34 4.99
CA ALA A 15 -11.06 -10.17 5.25
C ALA A 15 -11.80 -9.57 4.04
N GLY A 16 -11.22 -8.56 3.38
CA GLY A 16 -11.77 -7.97 2.16
C GLY A 16 -11.86 -8.97 1.00
N ASN A 17 -10.81 -9.76 0.78
CA ASN A 17 -10.80 -10.80 -0.24
C ASN A 17 -11.86 -11.89 0.05
N LEU A 18 -11.98 -12.31 1.31
CA LEU A 18 -12.99 -13.29 1.72
C LEU A 18 -14.41 -12.75 1.51
N ALA A 19 -14.66 -11.50 1.92
CA ALA A 19 -15.94 -10.83 1.71
C ALA A 19 -16.29 -10.73 0.22
N ARG A 20 -15.32 -10.45 -0.64
CA ARG A 20 -15.50 -10.44 -2.10
C ARG A 20 -15.88 -11.81 -2.63
N ILE A 21 -15.16 -12.87 -2.25
CA ILE A 21 -15.45 -14.25 -2.67
C ILE A 21 -16.87 -14.67 -2.26
N ILE A 22 -17.23 -14.43 -1.00
CA ILE A 22 -18.54 -14.77 -0.45
C ILE A 22 -19.64 -14.01 -1.19
N SER A 23 -19.45 -12.70 -1.42
CA SER A 23 -20.43 -11.87 -2.13
C SER A 23 -20.61 -12.31 -3.58
N THR A 24 -19.53 -12.70 -4.27
CA THR A 24 -19.60 -13.24 -5.64
C THR A 24 -20.33 -14.58 -5.67
N LEU A 25 -20.08 -15.48 -4.72
CA LEU A 25 -20.79 -16.76 -4.63
C LEU A 25 -22.29 -16.57 -4.36
N LEU A 26 -22.63 -15.64 -3.46
CA LEU A 26 -24.02 -15.24 -3.21
C LEU A 26 -24.66 -14.72 -4.49
N LEU A 27 -24.00 -13.84 -5.22
CA LEU A 27 -24.53 -13.29 -6.47
C LEU A 27 -24.75 -14.38 -7.53
N MET A 28 -23.81 -15.31 -7.71
CA MET A 28 -23.97 -16.46 -8.62
C MET A 28 -25.14 -17.35 -8.21
N TYR A 29 -25.29 -17.65 -6.91
CA TYR A 29 -26.40 -18.43 -6.41
C TYR A 29 -27.75 -17.73 -6.66
N THR A 30 -27.81 -16.43 -6.39
CA THR A 30 -29.00 -15.60 -6.60
C THR A 30 -29.40 -15.61 -8.09
N LEU A 31 -28.41 -15.50 -8.98
CA LEU A 31 -28.60 -15.56 -10.44
C LEU A 31 -29.11 -16.93 -10.88
N TYR A 32 -28.51 -18.01 -10.35
CA TYR A 32 -28.93 -19.38 -10.63
C TYR A 32 -30.39 -19.63 -10.23
N VAL A 33 -30.78 -19.24 -9.01
CA VAL A 33 -32.16 -19.39 -8.52
C VAL A 33 -33.12 -18.57 -9.40
N THR A 34 -32.75 -17.34 -9.73
CA THR A 34 -33.55 -16.46 -10.59
C THR A 34 -33.77 -17.06 -11.98
N ILE A 35 -32.70 -17.55 -12.62
CA ILE A 35 -32.76 -18.18 -13.94
C ILE A 35 -33.62 -19.44 -13.88
N ARG A 36 -33.40 -20.30 -12.88
CA ARG A 36 -34.18 -21.54 -12.71
C ARG A 36 -35.67 -21.23 -12.56
N TYR A 37 -36.02 -20.26 -11.72
CA TYR A 37 -37.41 -19.85 -11.52
C TYR A 37 -38.04 -19.29 -12.81
N LEU A 38 -37.25 -18.58 -13.62
CA LEU A 38 -37.66 -18.08 -14.94
C LEU A 38 -37.95 -19.23 -15.92
N PHE A 39 -37.06 -20.23 -15.98
CA PHE A 39 -37.24 -21.41 -16.83
C PHE A 39 -38.42 -22.28 -16.40
N GLU A 40 -38.61 -22.50 -15.10
CA GLU A 40 -39.77 -23.22 -14.57
C GLU A 40 -41.09 -22.49 -14.93
N SER A 41 -41.10 -21.15 -14.84
CA SER A 41 -42.27 -20.34 -15.19
C SER A 41 -42.59 -20.33 -16.69
N ILE A 42 -41.57 -20.31 -17.56
CA ILE A 42 -41.73 -20.30 -19.03
C ILE A 42 -42.06 -21.70 -19.56
N GLY A 43 -41.40 -22.74 -19.04
CA GLY A 43 -41.53 -24.12 -19.51
C GLY A 43 -42.92 -24.74 -19.29
N GLU A 44 -43.68 -24.25 -18.32
CA GLU A 44 -45.05 -24.70 -18.06
C GLU A 44 -46.11 -23.96 -18.92
N GLY A 45 -45.72 -23.05 -19.81
CA GLY A 45 -46.66 -22.27 -20.64
C GLY A 45 -47.60 -21.38 -19.81
N ARG A 46 -47.27 -21.16 -18.53
CA ARG A 46 -48.07 -20.35 -17.61
C ARG A 46 -47.80 -18.87 -17.90
N THR A 47 -48.86 -18.08 -17.99
CA THR A 47 -48.75 -16.62 -17.86
C THR A 47 -48.06 -16.30 -16.54
N LEU A 48 -47.00 -15.48 -16.60
CA LEU A 48 -46.26 -15.04 -15.40
C LEU A 48 -47.25 -14.64 -14.30
N PRO A 49 -47.19 -15.24 -13.10
CA PRO A 49 -48.12 -14.92 -12.02
C PRO A 49 -48.05 -13.42 -11.72
N LYS A 50 -49.18 -12.79 -11.36
CA LYS A 50 -49.24 -11.35 -11.05
C LYS A 50 -48.24 -10.94 -9.96
N ASP A 51 -47.89 -11.88 -9.08
CA ASP A 51 -46.94 -11.68 -7.98
C ASP A 51 -45.50 -12.10 -8.33
N PHE A 52 -45.21 -12.43 -9.59
CA PHE A 52 -43.89 -12.85 -10.05
C PHE A 52 -42.80 -11.82 -9.71
N PHE A 53 -43.08 -10.54 -9.95
CA PHE A 53 -42.16 -9.45 -9.62
C PHE A 53 -41.97 -9.29 -8.11
N LEU A 54 -43.04 -9.45 -7.32
CA LEU A 54 -42.98 -9.41 -5.86
C LEU A 54 -42.13 -10.55 -5.29
N GLY A 55 -42.23 -11.75 -5.87
CA GLY A 55 -41.40 -12.91 -5.51
C GLY A 55 -39.92 -12.75 -5.88
N LEU A 56 -39.61 -11.93 -6.89
CA LEU A 56 -38.25 -11.61 -7.34
C LEU A 56 -37.56 -10.51 -6.53
N MET A 57 -38.33 -9.62 -5.89
CA MET A 57 -37.77 -8.47 -5.14
C MET A 57 -36.72 -8.85 -4.08
N PRO A 58 -36.88 -9.91 -3.26
CA PRO A 58 -35.85 -10.31 -2.31
C PRO A 58 -34.53 -10.70 -2.98
N TYR A 59 -34.58 -11.35 -4.15
CA TYR A 59 -33.40 -11.75 -4.91
C TYR A 59 -32.70 -10.54 -5.55
N ILE A 60 -33.46 -9.58 -6.07
CA ILE A 60 -32.93 -8.31 -6.59
C ILE A 60 -32.26 -7.50 -5.47
N ALA A 61 -32.90 -7.42 -4.30
CA ALA A 61 -32.33 -6.75 -3.13
C ALA A 61 -31.03 -7.41 -2.66
N ASN A 62 -30.99 -8.76 -2.60
CA ASN A 62 -29.78 -9.50 -2.25
C ASN A 62 -28.65 -9.31 -3.28
N ALA A 63 -28.98 -9.29 -4.57
CA ALA A 63 -28.01 -9.00 -5.63
C ALA A 63 -27.43 -7.59 -5.49
N PHE A 64 -28.28 -6.59 -5.19
CA PHE A 64 -27.83 -5.22 -4.95
C PHE A 64 -26.89 -5.12 -3.74
N ILE A 65 -27.25 -5.75 -2.62
CA ILE A 65 -26.39 -5.81 -1.42
C ILE A 65 -25.04 -6.46 -1.75
N ALA A 66 -25.03 -7.57 -2.48
CA ALA A 66 -23.80 -8.24 -2.88
C ALA A 66 -22.91 -7.35 -3.75
N ILE A 67 -23.48 -6.60 -4.70
CA ILE A 67 -22.74 -5.64 -5.54
C ILE A 67 -22.12 -4.53 -4.68
N VAL A 68 -22.88 -3.97 -3.74
CA VAL A 68 -22.38 -2.93 -2.83
C VAL A 68 -21.23 -3.46 -1.97
N LEU A 69 -21.34 -4.69 -1.45
CA LEU A 69 -20.28 -5.33 -0.66
C LEU A 69 -19.01 -5.59 -1.47
N ILE A 70 -19.14 -5.98 -2.74
CA ILE A 70 -17.99 -6.13 -3.66
C ILE A 70 -17.32 -4.78 -3.86
N TYR A 71 -18.09 -3.74 -4.18
CA TYR A 71 -17.57 -2.38 -4.38
C TYR A 71 -16.85 -1.84 -3.13
N LEU A 72 -17.44 -2.01 -1.94
CA LEU A 72 -16.81 -1.61 -0.69
C LEU A 72 -15.53 -2.40 -0.41
N SER A 73 -15.52 -3.71 -0.71
CA SER A 73 -14.34 -4.56 -0.57
C SER A 73 -13.20 -4.09 -1.48
N ASP A 74 -13.50 -3.74 -2.73
CA ASP A 74 -12.50 -3.23 -3.68
C ASP A 74 -11.96 -1.86 -3.22
N LYS A 75 -12.84 -0.95 -2.76
CA LYS A 75 -12.41 0.35 -2.18
C LYS A 75 -11.51 0.18 -0.95
N LEU A 76 -11.86 -0.74 -0.06
CA LEU A 76 -11.03 -1.06 1.10
C LEU A 76 -9.69 -1.64 0.68
N TYR A 77 -9.67 -2.50 -0.33
CA TYR A 77 -8.44 -3.06 -0.88
C TYR A 77 -7.52 -1.97 -1.43
N ASP A 78 -8.04 -1.03 -2.21
CA ASP A 78 -7.26 0.09 -2.77
C ASP A 78 -6.63 0.97 -1.68
N VAL A 79 -7.41 1.34 -0.66
CA VAL A 79 -6.92 2.13 0.47
C VAL A 79 -5.84 1.36 1.22
N THR A 80 -6.06 0.07 1.45
CA THR A 80 -5.12 -0.77 2.21
C THR A 80 -3.82 -0.97 1.44
N LYS A 81 -3.88 -1.16 0.12
CA LYS A 81 -2.71 -1.24 -0.77
C LYS A 81 -1.91 0.07 -0.79
N SER A 82 -2.60 1.21 -0.79
CA SER A 82 -1.96 2.53 -0.68
C SER A 82 -1.25 2.72 0.68
N MET A 83 -1.88 2.27 1.77
CA MET A 83 -1.25 2.28 3.10
C MET A 83 -0.02 1.38 3.16
N GLU A 84 -0.11 0.15 2.63
CA GLU A 84 1.02 -0.78 2.54
C GLU A 84 2.19 -0.15 1.76
N GLY A 85 1.91 0.46 0.60
CA GLY A 85 2.93 1.16 -0.20
C GLY A 85 3.64 2.26 0.57
N ARG A 86 2.91 3.11 1.29
CA ARG A 86 3.49 4.18 2.11
C ARG A 86 4.40 3.67 3.22
N ILE A 87 4.02 2.58 3.90
CA ILE A 87 4.85 1.96 4.95
C ILE A 87 6.13 1.41 4.34
N ILE A 88 6.03 0.75 3.19
CA ILE A 88 7.19 0.23 2.46
C ILE A 88 8.13 1.39 2.09
N ASP A 89 7.61 2.49 1.55
CA ASP A 89 8.42 3.65 1.18
C ASP A 89 9.11 4.29 2.38
N GLN A 90 8.38 4.44 3.51
CA GLN A 90 8.95 4.93 4.76
C GLN A 90 10.06 4.02 5.28
N MET A 91 9.88 2.69 5.24
CA MET A 91 10.88 1.75 5.70
C MET A 91 12.12 1.71 4.81
N VAL A 92 11.93 1.75 3.48
CA VAL A 92 13.04 1.87 2.53
C VAL A 92 13.79 3.20 2.74
N GLY A 93 13.07 4.30 2.93
CA GLY A 93 13.66 5.61 3.23
C GLY A 93 14.46 5.61 4.53
N PHE A 94 13.91 4.99 5.58
CA PHE A 94 14.59 4.81 6.85
C PHE A 94 15.89 4.02 6.71
N ILE A 95 15.86 2.84 6.08
CA ILE A 95 17.07 2.02 5.86
C ILE A 95 18.10 2.74 4.99
N LYS A 96 17.65 3.46 3.94
CA LYS A 96 18.54 4.28 3.10
C LYS A 96 19.26 5.39 3.87
N MET A 97 18.59 6.01 4.84
CA MET A 97 19.14 7.14 5.59
C MET A 97 20.26 6.73 6.55
N TYR A 98 20.13 5.56 7.18
CA TYR A 98 21.09 5.09 8.20
C TYR A 98 22.06 4.02 7.68
N GLY A 99 21.84 3.46 6.49
CA GLY A 99 22.73 2.51 5.81
C GLY A 99 22.65 1.09 6.38
N SER A 100 22.99 0.93 7.67
CA SER A 100 22.94 -0.34 8.41
C SER A 100 22.13 -0.15 9.69
N ILE A 101 21.03 -0.87 9.83
CA ILE A 101 20.11 -0.73 10.97
C ILE A 101 19.91 -2.07 11.67
N PRO A 102 20.13 -2.17 12.99
CA PRO A 102 19.77 -3.34 13.76
C PRO A 102 18.28 -3.70 13.64
N LEU A 103 17.99 -4.97 13.43
CA LEU A 103 16.61 -5.49 13.34
C LEU A 103 15.71 -5.06 14.52
N PRO A 104 16.18 -5.04 15.79
CA PRO A 104 15.37 -4.59 16.92
C PRO A 104 14.84 -3.16 16.76
N ILE A 105 15.62 -2.26 16.16
CA ILE A 105 15.19 -0.86 15.93
C ILE A 105 14.09 -0.81 14.87
N ILE A 106 14.17 -1.66 13.85
CA ILE A 106 13.10 -1.79 12.83
C ILE A 106 11.84 -2.36 13.48
N VAL A 107 11.98 -3.36 14.35
CA VAL A 107 10.86 -3.95 15.10
C VAL A 107 10.14 -2.88 15.93
N GLU A 108 10.88 -2.07 16.67
CA GLU A 108 10.32 -1.00 17.50
C GLU A 108 9.71 0.13 16.66
N LYS A 109 10.43 0.61 15.65
CA LYS A 109 10.00 1.76 14.83
C LYS A 109 8.73 1.50 14.03
N PHE A 110 8.53 0.26 13.58
CA PHE A 110 7.39 -0.14 12.75
C PHE A 110 6.40 -1.04 13.51
N ASP A 111 6.55 -1.16 14.83
CA ASP A 111 5.67 -1.91 15.73
C ASP A 111 5.46 -3.37 15.27
N PHE A 112 6.53 -4.07 14.89
CA PHE A 112 6.47 -5.50 14.59
C PHE A 112 6.36 -6.32 15.89
N LYS A 113 5.71 -7.49 15.85
CA LYS A 113 5.60 -8.36 17.04
C LYS A 113 6.91 -9.09 17.35
N SER A 114 7.76 -9.28 16.35
CA SER A 114 9.02 -10.01 16.49
C SER A 114 9.98 -9.68 15.37
N GLU A 115 11.28 -9.91 15.63
CA GLU A 115 12.33 -9.84 14.60
C GLU A 115 11.99 -10.73 13.39
N LYS A 116 11.49 -11.95 13.60
CA LYS A 116 11.06 -12.85 12.51
C LYS A 116 9.94 -12.28 11.64
N GLU A 117 9.03 -11.48 12.20
CA GLU A 117 7.97 -10.82 11.42
C GLU A 117 8.58 -9.71 10.55
N ALA A 118 9.53 -8.95 11.10
CA ALA A 118 10.27 -7.93 10.35
C ALA A 118 11.11 -8.56 9.22
N GLU A 119 11.84 -9.66 9.47
CA GLU A 119 12.61 -10.38 8.44
C GLU A 119 11.70 -10.86 7.29
N LYS A 120 10.57 -11.49 7.62
CA LYS A 120 9.60 -11.94 6.61
C LYS A 120 9.05 -10.78 5.79
N PHE A 121 8.74 -9.66 6.44
CA PHE A 121 8.23 -8.48 5.76
C PHE A 121 9.29 -7.83 4.85
N LEU A 122 10.55 -7.76 5.29
CA LEU A 122 11.67 -7.30 4.46
C LEU A 122 11.88 -8.21 3.25
N ALA A 123 11.84 -9.54 3.43
CA ALA A 123 11.92 -10.49 2.33
C ALA A 123 10.76 -10.34 1.33
N GLU A 124 9.55 -10.05 1.83
CA GLU A 124 8.36 -9.77 1.01
C GLU A 124 8.50 -8.47 0.20
N ILE A 125 9.21 -7.47 0.73
CA ILE A 125 9.50 -6.25 -0.03
C ILE A 125 10.49 -6.52 -1.15
N VAL A 126 11.54 -7.30 -0.90
CA VAL A 126 12.50 -7.70 -1.97
C VAL A 126 11.79 -8.43 -3.11
N SER A 127 10.80 -9.28 -2.78
CA SER A 127 10.04 -9.99 -3.82
C SER A 127 9.05 -9.11 -4.58
N LYS A 128 8.51 -8.05 -3.95
CA LYS A 128 7.53 -7.13 -4.54
C LYS A 128 8.17 -5.94 -5.28
N LYS A 129 9.36 -5.47 -4.87
CA LYS A 129 10.05 -4.32 -5.46
C LYS A 129 11.41 -4.74 -6.01
N ALA A 130 11.48 -4.90 -7.34
CA ALA A 130 12.69 -5.31 -8.05
C ALA A 130 13.92 -4.42 -7.79
N ASP A 131 13.70 -3.14 -7.48
CA ASP A 131 14.76 -2.13 -7.28
C ASP A 131 15.33 -2.07 -5.86
N VAL A 132 14.80 -2.89 -4.93
CA VAL A 132 15.21 -2.89 -3.53
C VAL A 132 15.68 -4.28 -3.16
N LYS A 133 16.98 -4.44 -2.89
CA LYS A 133 17.50 -5.66 -2.28
C LYS A 133 18.02 -5.33 -0.90
N PHE A 134 17.68 -6.14 0.07
CA PHE A 134 18.20 -6.06 1.43
C PHE A 134 19.18 -7.22 1.66
N LYS A 135 20.21 -6.97 2.47
CA LYS A 135 21.09 -7.99 3.04
C LYS A 135 20.86 -7.97 4.54
N ILE A 136 20.56 -9.11 5.12
CA ILE A 136 20.48 -9.28 6.57
C ILE A 136 21.76 -9.99 6.98
N ASP A 137 22.61 -9.32 7.75
CA ASP A 137 23.80 -9.95 8.32
C ASP A 137 23.39 -10.75 9.56
N THR A 138 23.52 -12.07 9.47
CA THR A 138 23.19 -13.01 10.53
C THR A 138 24.06 -12.88 11.78
N HIS A 139 25.25 -12.28 11.68
CA HIS A 139 26.15 -12.09 12.82
C HIS A 139 25.85 -10.82 13.60
N THR A 140 25.59 -9.71 12.91
CA THR A 140 25.30 -8.40 13.52
C THR A 140 23.80 -8.13 13.72
N ARG A 141 22.93 -8.97 13.13
CA ARG A 141 21.47 -8.76 13.05
C ARG A 141 21.12 -7.39 12.48
N CYS A 142 21.95 -6.88 11.58
CA CYS A 142 21.71 -5.63 10.88
C CYS A 142 21.10 -5.88 9.50
N VAL A 143 20.22 -4.96 9.10
CA VAL A 143 19.67 -4.88 7.76
C VAL A 143 20.40 -3.79 7.00
N GLU A 144 20.97 -4.17 5.86
CA GLU A 144 21.65 -3.30 4.91
C GLU A 144 20.97 -3.39 3.55
N LEU A 145 21.13 -2.38 2.70
CA LEU A 145 20.72 -2.48 1.30
C LEU A 145 21.80 -3.25 0.53
N SER A 146 21.41 -4.36 -0.10
CA SER A 146 22.30 -5.19 -0.90
C SER A 146 22.33 -4.71 -2.34
N GLY A 147 23.53 -4.46 -2.85
CA GLY A 147 23.73 -4.05 -4.23
C GLY A 147 23.77 -2.54 -4.38
N ASP A 148 24.42 -2.14 -5.48
CA ASP A 148 24.37 -0.78 -5.99
C ASP A 148 22.91 -0.44 -6.33
N VAL A 149 22.14 -0.02 -5.33
CA VAL A 149 21.36 1.20 -5.58
C VAL A 149 22.44 2.14 -6.10
N ARG A 150 22.33 2.58 -7.36
CA ARG A 150 22.94 3.84 -7.76
C ARG A 150 22.32 4.91 -6.86
N VAL A 151 22.73 4.96 -5.59
CA VAL A 151 23.16 6.20 -5.02
C VAL A 151 24.22 6.61 -6.04
N PRO A 152 24.01 7.66 -6.86
CA PRO A 152 25.13 8.22 -7.58
C PRO A 152 26.24 8.29 -6.54
N LYS A 153 27.36 7.58 -6.81
CA LYS A 153 28.55 7.65 -5.96
C LYS A 153 28.63 9.12 -5.58
N LEU A 154 28.69 9.39 -4.28
CA LEU A 154 29.01 10.70 -3.75
C LEU A 154 30.40 11.09 -4.28
N SER A 155 30.50 11.40 -5.56
CA SER A 155 31.53 12.24 -6.13
C SER A 155 31.18 13.62 -5.62
N GLY A 156 31.83 14.00 -4.52
CA GLY A 156 31.80 15.35 -3.99
C GLY A 156 30.51 15.74 -3.29
N GLU A 157 30.55 15.83 -1.96
CA GLU A 157 29.63 16.71 -1.19
C GLU A 157 29.50 18.10 -1.84
N ARG A 158 30.56 18.55 -2.51
CA ARG A 158 30.61 19.77 -3.30
C ARG A 158 29.58 19.84 -4.45
N GLU A 159 29.38 18.74 -5.20
CA GLU A 159 28.40 18.69 -6.30
C GLU A 159 26.97 18.75 -5.74
N ARG A 160 26.68 18.00 -4.66
CA ARG A 160 25.35 18.02 -4.03
C ARG A 160 24.99 19.40 -3.49
N VAL A 161 25.92 20.06 -2.81
CA VAL A 161 25.64 21.40 -2.28
C VAL A 161 25.43 22.40 -3.42
N SER A 162 26.14 22.25 -4.54
CA SER A 162 25.89 23.07 -5.74
C SER A 162 24.50 22.82 -6.37
N GLU A 163 24.03 21.57 -6.42
CA GLU A 163 22.69 21.23 -6.91
C GLU A 163 21.59 21.77 -5.98
N TYR A 164 21.79 21.74 -4.65
CA TYR A 164 20.85 22.31 -3.70
C TYR A 164 20.76 23.84 -3.81
N ILE A 165 21.88 24.53 -4.06
CA ILE A 165 21.90 25.97 -4.30
C ILE A 165 21.16 26.31 -5.61
N ALA A 166 21.37 25.52 -6.68
CA ALA A 166 20.66 25.71 -7.95
C ALA A 166 19.14 25.54 -7.79
N LYS A 167 18.70 24.53 -7.03
CA LYS A 167 17.28 24.30 -6.76
C LYS A 167 16.65 25.38 -5.88
N LEU A 168 17.39 25.94 -4.93
CA LEU A 168 16.97 27.11 -4.14
C LEU A 168 16.79 28.34 -5.04
N GLU A 169 17.64 28.52 -6.04
CA GLU A 169 17.56 29.65 -6.97
C GLU A 169 16.36 29.52 -7.92
N GLU A 170 16.03 28.30 -8.36
CA GLU A 170 14.80 28.03 -9.12
C GLU A 170 13.54 28.35 -8.30
N LEU A 171 13.48 27.91 -7.04
CA LEU A 171 12.35 28.19 -6.14
C LEU A 171 12.19 29.69 -5.86
N TYR A 172 13.30 30.43 -5.74
CA TYR A 172 13.28 31.88 -5.59
C TYR A 172 12.77 32.58 -6.86
N LYS A 173 13.25 32.18 -8.04
CA LYS A 173 12.79 32.72 -9.33
C LYS A 173 11.32 32.39 -9.61
N ALA A 174 10.83 31.26 -9.11
CA ALA A 174 9.43 30.88 -9.16
C ALA A 174 8.54 31.64 -8.14
N GLY A 175 9.15 32.42 -7.23
CA GLY A 175 8.44 33.17 -6.19
C GLY A 175 7.90 32.30 -5.05
N GLU A 176 8.33 31.04 -4.95
CA GLU A 176 7.85 30.09 -3.95
C GLU A 176 8.49 30.28 -2.56
N ILE A 177 9.62 31.01 -2.50
CA ILE A 177 10.32 31.34 -1.26
C ILE A 177 10.64 32.84 -1.20
N SER A 178 10.60 33.40 0.01
CA SER A 178 10.95 34.81 0.23
C SER A 178 12.46 35.04 0.11
N GLU A 179 12.85 36.25 -0.29
CA GLU A 179 14.25 36.65 -0.45
C GLU A 179 15.07 36.42 0.83
N GLU A 180 14.49 36.71 1.99
CA GLU A 180 15.14 36.51 3.29
C GLU A 180 15.45 35.03 3.58
N VAL A 181 14.53 34.13 3.25
CA VAL A 181 14.70 32.67 3.41
C VAL A 181 15.72 32.14 2.42
N TYR A 182 15.68 32.62 1.18
CA TYR A 182 16.65 32.27 0.14
C TYR A 182 18.08 32.66 0.56
N LEU A 183 18.30 33.91 1.00
CA LEU A 183 19.63 34.40 1.40
C LEU A 183 20.18 33.63 2.59
N LYS A 184 19.35 33.33 3.60
CA LYS A 184 19.77 32.57 4.78
C LYS A 184 20.21 31.16 4.41
N LEU A 185 19.38 30.43 3.65
CA LEU A 185 19.68 29.06 3.24
C LEU A 185 20.90 29.00 2.31
N LYS A 186 21.01 29.93 1.34
CA LYS A 186 22.16 30.02 0.44
C LYS A 186 23.46 30.20 1.23
N SER A 187 23.49 31.09 2.22
CA SER A 187 24.67 31.31 3.06
C SER A 187 25.08 30.07 3.85
N GLU A 188 24.10 29.31 4.36
CA GLU A 188 24.34 28.09 5.13
C GLU A 188 24.92 26.98 4.25
N TYR A 189 24.41 26.83 3.02
CA TYR A 189 24.93 25.85 2.06
C TYR A 189 26.31 26.27 1.51
N GLU A 190 26.53 27.55 1.21
CA GLU A 190 27.86 28.05 0.80
C GLU A 190 28.92 27.89 1.89
N SER A 191 28.54 28.00 3.18
CA SER A 191 29.47 27.75 4.28
C SER A 191 29.94 26.30 4.37
N LYS A 192 29.14 25.34 3.87
CA LYS A 192 29.48 23.91 3.79
C LYS A 192 30.34 23.57 2.56
N LEU A 193 30.56 24.52 1.65
CA LEU A 193 31.43 24.40 0.47
C LEU A 193 32.86 24.91 0.69
N LYS A 194 33.12 25.59 1.82
CA LYS A 194 34.45 26.06 2.26
C LYS A 194 35.13 25.01 3.12
#